data_AF-C9LG53-F1
#
_entry.id   AF-C9LG53-F1
#
_cell.length_a   1.000
_cell.length_b   1.000
_cell.length_c   1.000
_cell.angle_alpha   90.00
_cell.angle_beta   90.00
_cell.angle_gamma   90.00
#
_symmetry.space_group_name_H-M   'P 1'
#
loop_
_entity.id
_entity.type
_entity.pdbx_description
1 polymer ?
#
loop_
_entity_poly.entity_id
_entity_poly.type
_entity_poly.pdbx_seq_one_letter_code
_entity_poly.pdbx_strand_id
1 'polypeptide(L)' 'MFENFGFALVLIAAGLAFLAVKLFFGKKFVHTHLEGNKALNKKGITCVMEMERKERAKSNKRKVSERSSETKE' A
#
# COMPACT_ATOMS: atom_id res chain seq x y z
N MET A 1 12.41 18.39 42.74
CA MET A 1 11.97 17.07 42.21
C MET A 1 10.82 17.20 41.21
N PHE A 2 9.73 17.92 41.51
CA PHE A 2 8.59 18.09 40.59
C PHE A 2 8.88 18.95 39.35
N GLU A 3 9.83 19.88 39.42
CA GLU A 3 10.15 20.79 38.30
C GLU A 3 10.69 20.04 37.07
N ASN A 4 11.61 19.10 37.27
CA ASN A 4 12.13 18.23 36.21
C ASN A 4 11.07 17.24 35.69
N PHE A 5 10.14 16.82 36.55
CA PHE A 5 9.05 15.92 36.18
C PHE A 5 8.05 16.61 35.24
N GLY A 6 7.71 17.88 35.52
CA GLY A 6 6.89 18.71 34.63
C GLY A 6 7.56 18.90 33.27
N PHE A 7 8.86 19.18 33.25
CA PHE A 7 9.62 19.34 32.01
C PHE A 7 9.67 18.04 31.17
N ALA A 8 9.82 16.89 31.83
CA ALA A 8 9.80 15.58 31.17
C ALA A 8 8.43 15.27 30.53
N LEU A 9 7.32 15.59 31.22
CA LEU A 9 5.97 15.39 30.69
C LEU A 9 5.71 16.26 29.45
N VAL A 10 6.15 17.51 29.46
CA VAL A 10 6.03 18.42 28.30
C VAL A 10 6.81 17.90 27.10
N LEU A 11 8.02 17.37 27.32
CA LEU A 11 8.84 16.77 26.26
C LEU A 11 8.18 15.53 25.64
N ILE A 12 7.64 14.63 26.46
CA ILE A 12 6.94 13.42 25.98
C ILE A 12 5.68 13.81 25.21
N ALA A 13 4.91 14.78 25.73
CA ALA A 13 3.71 15.29 25.07
C ALA A 13 4.03 15.92 23.70
N ALA A 14 5.11 16.70 23.61
CA ALA A 14 5.59 17.26 22.35
C ALA A 14 5.96 16.16 21.35
N GLY A 15 6.69 15.12 21.78
CA GLY A 15 7.04 13.96 20.93
C GLY A 15 5.81 13.23 20.38
N LEU A 16 4.80 12.99 21.23
CA LEU A 16 3.52 12.38 20.82
C LEU A 16 2.75 13.28 19.84
N ALA A 17 2.76 14.59 20.04
CA ALA A 17 2.13 15.54 19.12
C ALA A 17 2.79 15.50 17.74
N PHE A 18 4.12 15.51 17.66
CA PHE A 18 4.83 15.37 16.37
C PHE A 18 4.58 14.02 15.69
N LEU A 19 4.52 12.93 16.47
CA LEU A 19 4.19 11.60 15.96
C LEU A 19 2.77 11.57 15.38
N ALA A 20 1.79 12.15 16.10
CA ALA A 20 0.42 12.24 15.66
C ALA A 20 0.30 13.07 14.36
N VAL A 21 0.92 14.25 14.30
CA VAL A 21 0.96 15.07 13.08
C VAL A 21 1.53 14.25 11.91
N LYS A 22 2.61 13.51 12.11
CA LYS A 22 3.19 12.68 11.04
C LYS A 22 2.31 11.49 10.62
N LEU A 23 1.51 10.94 11.52
CA LEU A 23 0.53 9.90 11.21
C LEU A 23 -0.67 10.44 10.45
N PHE A 24 -1.23 11.59 10.87
CA PHE A 24 -2.41 12.20 10.25
C PHE A 24 -2.10 12.91 8.93
N PHE A 25 -0.93 13.54 8.81
CA PHE A 25 -0.46 14.17 7.55
C PHE A 25 0.41 13.23 6.70
N GLY A 26 0.72 12.03 7.20
CA GLY A 26 1.37 10.99 6.42
C GLY A 26 0.49 10.57 5.24
N LYS A 27 1.10 10.26 4.09
CA LYS A 27 0.37 9.68 2.96
C LYS A 27 -0.41 8.47 3.47
N LYS A 28 -1.72 8.42 3.20
CA LYS A 28 -2.57 7.27 3.53
C LYS A 28 -1.83 6.00 3.10
N PHE A 29 -1.80 5.01 3.98
CA PHE A 29 -1.24 3.70 3.65
C PHE A 29 -1.78 3.29 2.29
N VAL A 30 -0.86 3.07 1.34
CA VAL A 30 -1.25 2.55 0.03
C VAL A 30 -1.97 1.23 0.27
N HIS A 31 -3.04 0.99 -0.48
CA HIS A 31 -3.75 -0.27 -0.39
C HIS A 31 -2.73 -1.40 -0.55
N THR A 32 -2.58 -2.26 0.48
CA THR A 32 -1.56 -3.32 0.50
C THR A 32 -1.91 -4.44 -0.47
N HIS A 33 -3.18 -4.54 -0.85
CA HIS A 33 -3.63 -5.41 -1.93
C HIS A 33 -3.15 -4.89 -3.28
N LEU A 34 -2.43 -5.72 -4.04
CA LEU A 34 -1.86 -5.35 -5.35
C LEU A 34 -2.93 -4.85 -6.32
N GLU A 35 -4.11 -5.46 -6.30
CA GLU A 35 -5.21 -5.12 -7.22
C GLU A 35 -5.83 -3.74 -6.92
N GLY A 36 -5.92 -3.37 -5.64
CA GLY A 36 -6.48 -2.09 -5.18
C GLY A 36 -5.48 -0.93 -5.17
N ASN A 37 -4.19 -1.19 -5.38
CA ASN A 37 -3.16 -0.17 -5.25
C ASN A 37 -2.99 0.64 -6.54
N LYS A 38 -3.57 1.85 -6.58
CA LYS A 38 -3.42 2.78 -7.71
C LYS A 38 -1.95 3.14 -8.01
N ALA A 39 -1.06 3.14 -7.01
CA ALA A 39 0.34 3.49 -7.20
C ALA A 39 1.13 2.36 -7.88
N LEU A 40 0.86 1.09 -7.55
CA LEU A 40 1.45 -0.08 -8.22
C LEU A 40 0.90 -0.25 -9.65
N ASN A 41 -0.41 -0.06 -9.83
CA ASN A 41 -1.04 -0.12 -11.15
C ASN A 41 -0.49 0.94 -12.11
N LYS A 42 -0.21 2.18 -11.65
CA LYS A 42 0.45 3.21 -12.48
C LYS A 42 1.85 2.81 -12.94
N LYS A 43 2.53 1.93 -12.21
CA LYS A 43 3.84 1.36 -12.60
C LYS A 43 3.69 0.12 -13.49
N GLY A 44 2.47 -0.33 -13.79
CA GLY A 44 2.20 -1.54 -14.56
C GLY A 44 2.40 -2.85 -13.78
N ILE A 45 2.60 -2.78 -12.45
CA ILE A 45 2.84 -3.94 -11.60
C ILE A 45 1.48 -4.46 -11.13
N THR A 46 1.05 -5.60 -11.65
CA THR A 46 -0.12 -6.36 -11.16
C THR A 46 0.33 -7.67 -10.51
N CYS A 47 -0.59 -8.53 -10.06
CA CYS A 47 -0.19 -9.85 -9.58
C CYS A 47 0.53 -10.63 -10.70
N VAL A 48 1.47 -11.49 -10.32
CA VAL A 48 2.33 -12.22 -11.27
C VAL A 48 1.51 -13.05 -12.28
N MET A 49 0.43 -13.67 -11.81
CA MET A 49 -0.49 -14.45 -12.64
C MET A 49 -1.15 -13.61 -13.73
N GLU A 50 -1.58 -12.39 -13.38
CA GLU A 50 -2.23 -11.47 -14.33
C GLU A 50 -1.21 -10.85 -15.29
N MET A 51 0.01 -10.56 -14.83
CA MET A 51 1.10 -10.09 -15.70
C MET A 51 1.46 -11.16 -16.74
N GLU A 52 1.62 -12.41 -16.30
CA GLU A 52 1.91 -13.52 -17.20
C GLU A 52 0.76 -13.75 -18.19
N ARG A 53 -0.50 -13.71 -17.72
CA ARG A 53 -1.68 -13.80 -18.58
C ARG A 53 -1.71 -12.70 -19.64
N LYS A 54 -1.39 -11.46 -19.28
CA LYS A 54 -1.33 -10.31 -20.21
C LYS A 54 -0.21 -10.48 -21.23
N GLU A 55 0.96 -10.97 -20.81
CA GLU A 55 2.10 -11.18 -21.71
C GLU A 55 1.80 -12.32 -22.70
N ARG A 56 1.27 -13.45 -22.22
CA ARG A 56 0.81 -14.55 -23.09
C ARG A 56 -0.32 -14.11 -24.04
N ALA A 57 -1.18 -13.18 -23.61
CA ALA A 57 -2.23 -12.63 -24.46
C ALA A 57 -1.69 -11.72 -25.59
N LYS A 58 -0.59 -11.00 -25.34
CA LYS A 58 0.05 -10.15 -26.36
C LYS A 58 0.87 -10.95 -27.35
N SER A 59 1.54 -12.01 -26.92
CA SER A 59 2.51 -12.72 -27.75
C SER A 59 1.91 -13.78 -28.70
N ASN A 60 0.72 -14.34 -28.40
CA ASN A 60 0.20 -15.48 -29.16
C ASN A 60 -1.14 -15.21 -29.88
N LYS A 61 -1.11 -15.24 -31.23
CA LYS A 61 -2.30 -15.13 -32.10
C LYS A 61 -3.21 -16.37 -32.06
N ARG A 62 -2.72 -17.53 -31.63
CA ARG A 62 -3.46 -18.80 -31.48
C ARG A 62 -3.68 -19.11 -30.00
N LYS A 63 -4.27 -18.17 -29.29
CA LYS A 63 -4.51 -18.31 -27.85
C LYS A 63 -5.68 -19.27 -27.59
N VAL A 64 -5.44 -20.28 -26.75
CA VAL A 64 -6.51 -21.09 -26.13
C VAL A 64 -7.10 -20.31 -24.96
N SER A 65 -8.44 -20.29 -24.84
CA SER A 65 -9.10 -19.62 -23.72
C SER A 65 -8.78 -20.34 -22.40
N GLU A 66 -7.98 -19.72 -21.54
CA GLU A 66 -7.79 -20.18 -20.16
C GLU A 66 -9.04 -19.87 -19.33
N ARG A 67 -9.50 -20.82 -18.51
CA ARG A 67 -10.63 -20.60 -17.59
C ARG A 67 -10.19 -19.59 -16.52
N SER A 68 -10.73 -18.38 -16.55
CA SER A 68 -10.59 -17.45 -15.44
C SER A 68 -11.42 -17.96 -14.28
N SER A 69 -10.78 -18.46 -13.23
CA SER A 69 -11.39 -18.48 -11.90
C SER A 69 -11.37 -17.04 -11.37
N GLU A 70 -12.28 -16.21 -11.86
CA GLU A 70 -12.67 -14.99 -11.16
C GLU A 70 -13.46 -15.40 -9.91
N THR A 71 -12.74 -15.88 -8.89
CA THR A 71 -13.25 -15.81 -7.53
C THR A 71 -13.00 -14.39 -7.07
N LYS A 72 -14.04 -13.59 -7.26
CA LYS A 72 -14.16 -12.21 -6.81
C LYS A 72 -14.31 -12.24 -5.30
N GLU A 73 -13.24 -11.89 -4.57
CA GLU A 73 -13.31 -11.53 -3.15
C GLU A 73 -13.23 -10.00 -3.00
#